data_AF-A0A9R1TNX5-F1
#
_entry.id   AF-A0A9R1TNX5-F1
#
_cell.length_a   1.000
_cell.length_b   1.000
_cell.length_c   1.000
_cell.angle_alpha   90.00
_cell.angle_beta   90.00
_cell.angle_gamma   90.00
#
_symmetry.space_group_name_H-M   'P 1'
#
loop_
_entity.id
_entity.type
_entity.pdbx_description
1 polymer ?
#
loop_
_entity_poly.entity_id
_entity_poly.type
_entity_poly.pdbx_seq_one_letter_code
_entity_poly.pdbx_strand_id
1 'polypeptide(L)'
;MSNMSSEVSMNSEKKKQFGDRKLTDANCVFEHNAWDNVEWNEEQQLLAQEKVSENSVITLSEEALKEFHINAVEKWNKFYGIHQNKFFKDRHWLFTEFPELAPSIKGDDSEISETVPSKSRLEKIKNTRDELNDCQEKQKIFEIGCGVGNTIFPILMYNSNPNLVVYGCDFSSTAIEILKLNPDYDETRCKVFVLDATTENWEPPFREETLDIALLIFVLSSIVPDKYVYI
;
A
#
# COMPACT_ATOMS: atom_id res chain seq x y z
N MET A 1 -41.85 -22.45 22.04
CA MET A 1 -41.00 -21.31 21.65
C MET A 1 -39.58 -21.71 22.02
N SER A 2 -38.81 -22.14 21.02
CA SER A 2 -37.43 -22.60 21.20
C SER A 2 -36.65 -21.99 20.04
N ASN A 3 -36.03 -20.83 20.25
CA ASN A 3 -35.10 -20.24 19.30
C ASN A 3 -33.73 -20.85 19.57
N MET A 4 -33.32 -21.81 18.74
CA MET A 4 -31.92 -22.21 18.59
C MET A 4 -31.24 -21.14 17.73
N SER A 5 -30.55 -20.21 18.39
CA SER A 5 -29.54 -19.38 17.76
C SER A 5 -28.32 -20.24 17.48
N SER A 6 -28.11 -20.61 16.22
CA SER A 6 -26.87 -21.23 15.75
C SER A 6 -25.76 -20.17 15.78
N GLU A 7 -24.93 -20.22 16.82
CA GLU A 7 -23.63 -19.56 16.83
C GLU A 7 -22.78 -20.15 15.70
N VAL A 8 -22.54 -19.35 14.66
CA VAL A 8 -21.51 -19.65 13.67
C VAL A 8 -20.17 -19.40 14.37
N SER A 9 -19.52 -20.48 14.82
CA SER A 9 -18.13 -20.43 15.25
C SER A 9 -17.28 -20.05 14.05
N MET A 10 -16.88 -18.78 13.95
CA MET A 10 -15.78 -18.39 13.07
C MET A 10 -14.52 -19.08 13.59
N ASN A 11 -14.17 -20.20 12.96
CA ASN A 11 -12.92 -20.88 13.20
C ASN A 11 -11.80 -19.89 12.88
N SER A 12 -11.05 -19.44 13.89
CA SER A 12 -9.93 -18.52 13.74
C SER A 12 -8.72 -19.27 13.17
N GLU A 13 -8.86 -19.83 11.97
CA GLU A 13 -7.74 -20.40 11.25
C GLU A 13 -6.78 -19.27 10.89
N LYS A 14 -5.53 -19.43 11.35
CA LYS A 14 -4.43 -18.51 11.07
C LYS A 14 -4.35 -18.29 9.56
N LYS A 15 -4.41 -17.02 9.12
CA LYS A 15 -4.26 -16.68 7.70
C LYS A 15 -2.92 -17.21 7.20
N LYS A 16 -2.98 -18.04 6.17
CA LYS A 16 -1.80 -18.62 5.52
C LYS A 16 -0.99 -17.51 4.85
N GLN A 17 0.33 -17.61 4.95
CA GLN A 17 1.24 -16.71 4.26
C GLN A 17 1.10 -16.88 2.74
N PHE A 18 1.47 -15.84 1.98
CA PHE A 18 1.62 -15.94 0.53
C PHE A 18 2.47 -17.16 0.14
N GLY A 19 1.98 -17.95 -0.80
CA GLY A 19 2.61 -19.18 -1.31
C GLY A 19 1.93 -20.47 -0.84
N ASP A 20 1.19 -20.43 0.27
CA ASP A 20 0.60 -21.60 0.92
C ASP A 20 -0.89 -21.82 0.59
N ARG A 21 -1.52 -20.91 -0.18
CA ARG A 21 -2.94 -20.98 -0.55
C ARG A 21 -3.07 -21.64 -1.91
N LYS A 22 -3.47 -22.91 -1.91
CA LYS A 22 -3.70 -23.69 -3.13
C LYS A 22 -5.18 -24.00 -3.30
N LEU A 23 -5.75 -23.63 -4.43
CA LEU A 23 -7.14 -23.91 -4.76
C LEU A 23 -7.26 -25.41 -5.08
N THR A 24 -7.70 -26.21 -4.11
CA THR A 24 -7.87 -27.66 -4.30
C THR A 24 -9.29 -28.05 -4.73
N ASP A 25 -10.27 -27.21 -4.39
CA ASP A 25 -11.68 -27.38 -4.78
C ASP A 25 -12.14 -26.12 -5.52
N ALA A 26 -12.62 -26.28 -6.76
CA ALA A 26 -13.11 -25.19 -7.60
C ALA A 26 -14.35 -24.49 -7.03
N ASN A 27 -15.06 -25.09 -6.07
CA ASN A 27 -16.19 -24.46 -5.39
C ASN A 27 -15.77 -23.50 -4.27
N CYS A 28 -14.52 -23.58 -3.82
CA CYS A 28 -13.99 -22.81 -2.70
C CYS A 28 -13.32 -21.50 -3.11
N VAL A 29 -13.50 -21.03 -4.34
CA VAL A 29 -12.78 -19.87 -4.91
C VAL A 29 -12.81 -18.59 -4.06
N PHE A 30 -13.80 -18.42 -3.17
CA PHE A 30 -13.97 -17.25 -2.32
C PHE A 30 -13.42 -17.41 -0.88
N GLU A 31 -12.78 -18.53 -0.53
CA GLU A 31 -12.21 -18.76 0.81
C GLU A 31 -10.96 -17.92 1.09
N HIS A 32 -10.25 -17.51 0.04
CA HIS A 32 -9.07 -16.67 0.14
C HIS A 32 -9.16 -15.48 -0.82
N ASN A 33 -8.51 -14.38 -0.45
CA ASN A 33 -8.43 -13.18 -1.28
C ASN A 33 -7.64 -13.43 -2.58
N ALA A 34 -6.68 -14.35 -2.54
CA ALA A 34 -5.89 -14.80 -3.68
C ALA A 34 -5.46 -16.25 -3.49
N TRP A 35 -5.25 -16.95 -4.60
CA TRP A 35 -4.73 -18.30 -4.66
C TRP A 35 -3.38 -18.29 -5.36
N ASP A 36 -2.34 -18.84 -4.73
CA ASP A 36 -0.95 -18.54 -5.09
C ASP A 36 -0.45 -19.33 -6.32
N ASN A 37 -1.09 -20.47 -6.63
CA ASN A 37 -0.64 -21.41 -7.67
C ASN A 37 -1.76 -21.77 -8.65
N VAL A 38 -2.68 -20.85 -8.94
CA VAL A 38 -3.73 -21.09 -9.94
C VAL A 38 -3.15 -20.90 -11.33
N GLU A 39 -2.98 -22.01 -12.04
CA GLU A 39 -2.62 -21.99 -13.44
C GLU A 39 -3.84 -21.64 -14.30
N TRP A 40 -3.62 -20.79 -15.30
CA TRP A 40 -4.67 -20.41 -16.23
C TRP A 40 -4.79 -21.45 -17.32
N ASN A 41 -6.02 -21.89 -17.59
CA ASN A 41 -6.30 -22.67 -18.78
C ASN A 41 -6.39 -21.77 -20.04
N GLU A 42 -6.42 -22.39 -21.21
CA GLU A 42 -6.48 -21.67 -22.49
C GLU A 42 -7.71 -20.76 -22.59
N GLU A 43 -8.87 -21.19 -22.07
CA GLU A 43 -10.11 -20.41 -22.08
C GLU A 43 -9.99 -19.14 -21.22
N GLN A 44 -9.43 -19.24 -20.02
CA GLN A 44 -9.19 -18.10 -19.13
C GLN A 44 -8.19 -17.12 -19.74
N GLN A 45 -7.14 -17.64 -20.38
CA GLN A 45 -6.17 -16.81 -21.08
C GLN A 45 -6.80 -16.05 -22.26
N LEU A 46 -7.61 -16.73 -23.07
CA LEU A 46 -8.34 -16.10 -24.17
C LEU A 46 -9.32 -15.04 -23.67
N LEU A 47 -10.10 -15.34 -22.62
CA LEU A 47 -11.04 -14.39 -22.03
C LEU A 47 -10.33 -13.15 -21.48
N ALA A 48 -9.18 -13.33 -20.82
CA ALA A 48 -8.39 -12.20 -20.34
C ALA A 48 -7.84 -11.34 -21.48
N GLN A 49 -7.37 -11.95 -22.57
CA GLN A 49 -6.92 -11.23 -23.76
C GLN A 49 -8.05 -10.43 -24.43
N GLU A 50 -9.25 -11.01 -24.53
CA GLU A 50 -10.43 -10.33 -25.02
C GLU A 50 -10.76 -9.11 -24.15
N LYS A 51 -10.77 -9.28 -22.82
CA LYS A 51 -11.03 -8.19 -21.87
C LYS A 51 -9.98 -7.09 -21.89
N VAL A 52 -8.70 -7.44 -22.06
CA VAL A 52 -7.63 -6.45 -22.25
C VAL A 52 -7.86 -5.66 -23.54
N SER A 53 -8.24 -6.35 -24.62
CA SER A 53 -8.53 -5.71 -25.92
C SER A 53 -9.72 -4.76 -25.82
N GLU A 54 -10.81 -5.19 -25.19
CA GLU A 54 -11.99 -4.35 -24.90
C GLU A 54 -11.63 -3.11 -24.08
N ASN A 55 -10.90 -3.28 -22.97
CA ASN A 55 -10.52 -2.19 -22.07
C ASN A 55 -9.49 -1.22 -22.68
N SER A 56 -8.74 -1.67 -23.69
CA SER A 56 -7.76 -0.84 -24.41
C SER A 56 -8.41 0.05 -25.47
N VAL A 57 -9.70 -0.10 -25.75
CA VAL A 57 -10.42 0.74 -26.70
C VAL A 57 -10.59 2.15 -26.11
N ILE A 58 -9.95 3.12 -26.76
CA ILE A 58 -10.13 4.53 -26.43
C ILE A 58 -11.54 4.96 -26.86
N THR A 59 -12.39 5.26 -25.89
CA THR A 59 -13.77 5.71 -26.10
C THR A 59 -13.93 7.24 -26.02
N LEU A 60 -12.90 7.93 -25.54
CA LEU A 60 -12.89 9.38 -25.36
C LEU A 60 -12.37 10.10 -26.60
N SER A 61 -12.87 11.32 -26.85
CA SER A 61 -12.31 12.18 -27.89
C SER A 61 -10.93 12.71 -27.47
N GLU A 62 -10.14 13.16 -28.46
CA GLU A 62 -8.82 13.75 -28.18
C GLU A 62 -8.90 14.98 -27.27
N GLU A 63 -9.96 15.78 -27.40
CA GLU A 63 -10.19 16.97 -26.57
C GLU A 63 -10.44 16.58 -25.12
N ALA A 64 -11.28 15.56 -24.88
CA ALA A 64 -11.58 15.07 -23.54
C ALA A 64 -10.32 14.47 -22.88
N LEU A 65 -9.52 13.70 -23.63
CA LEU A 65 -8.24 13.18 -23.13
C LEU A 65 -7.30 14.31 -22.72
N LYS A 66 -7.13 15.33 -23.57
CA LYS A 66 -6.31 16.51 -23.26
C LYS A 66 -6.81 17.22 -22.00
N GLU A 67 -8.12 17.38 -21.85
CA GLU A 67 -8.71 17.98 -20.64
C GLU A 67 -8.38 17.17 -19.38
N PHE A 68 -8.52 15.84 -19.42
CA PHE A 68 -8.19 14.99 -18.29
C PHE A 68 -6.70 15.03 -17.94
N HIS A 69 -5.83 15.07 -18.94
CA HIS A 69 -4.39 15.18 -18.72
C HIS A 69 -4.01 16.53 -18.09
N ILE A 70 -4.49 17.65 -18.63
CA ILE A 70 -4.16 18.99 -18.13
C ILE A 70 -4.68 19.19 -16.70
N ASN A 71 -5.90 18.72 -16.42
CA ASN A 71 -6.56 18.97 -15.14
C ASN A 71 -6.39 17.82 -14.14
N ALA A 72 -5.57 16.80 -14.44
CA ALA A 72 -5.44 15.60 -13.61
C ALA A 72 -5.15 15.94 -12.13
N VAL A 73 -4.23 16.89 -11.89
CA VAL A 73 -3.86 17.34 -10.54
C VAL A 73 -5.04 17.93 -9.79
N GLU A 74 -5.85 18.76 -10.46
CA GLU A 74 -7.02 19.39 -9.85
C GLU A 74 -8.12 18.37 -9.54
N LYS A 75 -8.29 17.35 -10.39
CA LYS A 75 -9.23 16.25 -10.13
C LYS A 75 -8.82 15.46 -8.89
N TRP A 76 -7.54 15.14 -8.74
CA TRP A 76 -7.03 14.45 -7.54
C TRP A 76 -7.10 15.32 -6.28
N ASN A 77 -6.71 16.60 -6.37
CA ASN A 77 -6.88 17.55 -5.25
C ASN A 77 -8.34 17.65 -4.81
N LYS A 78 -9.28 17.75 -5.77
CA LYS A 78 -10.72 17.77 -5.48
C LYS A 78 -11.19 16.48 -4.83
N PHE A 79 -10.73 15.33 -5.34
CA PHE A 79 -11.06 14.03 -4.77
C PHE A 79 -10.65 13.95 -3.29
N TYR A 80 -9.39 14.27 -2.97
CA TYR A 80 -8.92 14.25 -1.58
C TYR A 80 -9.56 15.35 -0.73
N GLY A 81 -9.86 16.52 -1.29
CA GLY A 81 -10.60 17.57 -0.60
C GLY A 81 -12.00 17.12 -0.16
N ILE A 82 -12.69 16.31 -0.97
CA ILE A 82 -14.02 15.77 -0.65
C ILE A 82 -13.92 14.61 0.33
N HIS A 83 -13.03 13.66 0.05
CA HIS A 83 -13.02 12.36 0.71
C HIS A 83 -12.10 12.26 1.92
N GLN A 84 -11.12 13.16 2.02
CA GLN A 84 -10.15 13.19 3.11
C GLN A 84 -9.50 11.80 3.30
N ASN A 85 -9.49 11.27 4.52
CA ASN A 85 -8.99 9.94 4.86
C ASN A 85 -10.06 8.84 4.92
N LYS A 86 -11.24 9.04 4.31
CA LYS A 86 -12.41 8.17 4.52
C LYS A 86 -12.73 7.23 3.36
N PHE A 87 -12.11 7.42 2.20
CA PHE A 87 -12.44 6.65 1.00
C PHE A 87 -11.72 5.31 0.95
N PHE A 88 -10.40 5.33 1.09
CA PHE A 88 -9.60 4.11 1.12
C PHE A 88 -9.50 3.57 2.55
N LYS A 89 -9.39 2.25 2.68
CA LYS A 89 -9.07 1.59 3.95
C LYS A 89 -7.57 1.52 4.15
N ASP A 90 -7.15 1.43 5.41
CA ASP A 90 -5.76 1.15 5.75
C ASP A 90 -5.37 -0.27 5.33
N ARG A 91 -4.17 -0.41 4.77
CA ARG A 91 -3.71 -1.66 4.14
C ARG A 91 -3.00 -2.57 5.14
N HIS A 92 -3.65 -2.83 6.27
CA HIS A 92 -3.14 -3.74 7.32
C HIS A 92 -2.84 -5.16 6.79
N TRP A 93 -3.54 -5.59 5.73
CA TRP A 93 -3.33 -6.90 5.10
C TRP A 93 -1.94 -7.04 4.46
N LEU A 94 -1.25 -5.94 4.13
CA LEU A 94 0.05 -5.99 3.46
C LEU A 94 1.09 -6.77 4.25
N PHE A 95 1.05 -6.72 5.58
CA PHE A 95 2.06 -7.39 6.41
C PHE A 95 1.84 -8.90 6.53
N THR A 96 0.65 -9.39 6.14
CA THR A 96 0.38 -10.82 5.96
C THR A 96 1.03 -11.33 4.67
N GLU A 97 0.99 -10.51 3.61
CA GLU A 97 1.50 -10.89 2.29
C GLU A 97 3.00 -10.60 2.12
N PHE A 98 3.47 -9.51 2.72
CA PHE A 98 4.83 -8.94 2.59
C PHE A 98 5.42 -8.68 3.98
N PRO A 99 5.80 -9.74 4.74
CA PRO A 99 6.33 -9.60 6.10
C PRO A 99 7.62 -8.75 6.18
N GLU A 100 8.38 -8.64 5.09
CA GLU A 100 9.56 -7.80 4.96
C GLU A 100 9.28 -6.29 5.15
N LEU A 101 8.03 -5.85 5.00
CA LEU A 101 7.62 -4.47 5.27
C LEU A 101 7.53 -4.16 6.77
N ALA A 102 7.42 -5.18 7.62
CA ALA A 102 7.37 -5.04 9.07
C ALA A 102 8.12 -6.19 9.77
N PRO A 103 9.46 -6.25 9.63
CA PRO A 103 10.25 -7.26 10.32
C PRO A 103 10.12 -7.09 11.83
N SER A 104 9.83 -8.17 12.54
CA SER A 104 9.84 -8.20 14.00
C SER A 104 11.25 -7.93 14.53
N ILE A 105 11.36 -7.26 15.67
CA ILE A 105 12.63 -7.17 16.41
C ILE A 105 13.00 -8.61 16.83
N LYS A 106 14.27 -9.00 16.67
CA LYS A 106 14.78 -10.29 17.17
C LYS A 106 14.36 -10.49 18.63
N GLY A 107 13.57 -11.53 18.90
CA GLY A 107 13.07 -11.88 20.24
C GLY A 107 11.64 -11.43 20.56
N ASP A 108 10.90 -10.90 19.59
CA ASP A 108 9.45 -10.68 19.70
C ASP A 108 8.72 -11.69 18.81
N ASP A 109 8.35 -12.84 19.38
CA ASP A 109 7.56 -13.89 18.72
C ASP A 109 6.07 -13.52 18.61
N SER A 110 5.69 -12.26 18.89
CA SER A 110 4.31 -11.82 18.72
C SER A 110 3.95 -11.77 17.23
N GLU A 111 3.03 -12.65 16.85
CA GLU A 111 2.51 -12.75 15.48
C GLU A 111 2.00 -11.39 14.99
N ILE A 112 2.34 -11.03 13.76
CA ILE A 112 1.76 -9.87 13.07
C ILE A 112 0.30 -10.22 12.76
N SER A 113 -0.61 -9.90 13.67
CA SER A 113 -2.04 -9.99 13.39
C SER A 113 -2.50 -8.72 12.65
N GLU A 114 -3.57 -8.82 11.85
CA GLU A 114 -4.24 -7.68 11.21
C GLU A 114 -4.84 -6.68 12.21
N THR A 115 -4.77 -6.96 13.52
CA THR A 115 -5.16 -6.01 14.56
C THR A 115 -4.06 -4.99 14.81
N VAL A 116 -4.47 -3.76 15.14
CA VAL A 116 -3.58 -2.66 15.47
C VAL A 116 -2.64 -3.09 16.62
N PRO A 117 -1.31 -2.91 16.50
CA PRO A 117 -0.35 -3.20 17.56
C PRO A 117 -0.73 -2.51 18.88
N SER A 118 -0.47 -3.17 20.00
CA SER A 118 -0.75 -2.62 21.32
C SER A 118 0.05 -1.33 21.58
N LYS A 119 -0.53 -0.40 22.35
CA LYS A 119 0.16 0.83 22.78
C LYS A 119 1.53 0.56 23.43
N SER A 120 1.64 -0.54 24.19
CA SER A 120 2.89 -0.95 24.83
C SER A 120 4.00 -1.31 23.84
N ARG A 121 3.67 -1.88 22.67
CA ARG A 121 4.63 -2.17 21.61
C ARG A 121 5.15 -0.87 20.97
N LEU A 122 4.26 0.09 20.72
CA LEU A 122 4.62 1.39 20.16
C LEU A 122 5.54 2.20 21.08
N GLU A 123 5.30 2.17 22.39
CA GLU A 123 6.18 2.82 23.39
C GLU A 123 7.57 2.17 23.44
N LYS A 124 7.65 0.83 23.35
CA LYS A 124 8.91 0.10 23.34
C LYS A 124 9.79 0.48 22.14
N ILE A 125 9.20 0.66 20.95
CA ILE A 125 9.91 1.08 19.74
C ILE A 125 10.49 2.50 19.91
N LYS A 126 9.70 3.42 20.48
CA LYS A 126 10.16 4.80 20.75
C LYS A 126 11.35 4.81 21.71
N ASN A 127 11.28 4.10 22.83
CA ASN A 127 12.37 4.06 23.81
C ASN A 127 13.65 3.43 23.23
N THR A 128 13.51 2.35 22.44
CA THR A 128 14.67 1.68 21.81
C THR A 128 15.41 2.62 20.86
N ARG A 129 14.69 3.53 20.18
CA ARG A 129 15.30 4.51 19.27
C ARG A 129 16.17 5.52 20.00
N ASP A 130 15.71 6.04 21.12
CA ASP A 130 16.47 7.03 21.91
C ASP A 130 17.77 6.43 22.48
N GLU A 131 17.84 5.10 22.61
CA GLU A 131 19.02 4.34 23.07
C GLU A 131 19.97 3.90 21.95
N LEU A 132 19.56 3.96 20.67
CA LEU A 132 20.36 3.49 19.54
C LEU A 132 21.33 4.56 19.03
N ASN A 133 22.58 4.15 18.79
CA ASN A 133 23.60 5.00 18.17
C ASN A 133 23.27 5.24 16.68
N ASP A 134 23.49 6.48 16.21
CA ASP A 134 23.30 6.98 14.83
C ASP A 134 24.20 6.30 13.76
N CYS A 135 24.85 5.18 14.10
CA CYS A 135 25.81 4.44 13.26
C CYS A 135 25.21 3.25 12.52
N GLN A 136 23.94 2.89 12.73
CA GLN A 136 23.27 1.82 11.99
C GLN A 136 22.67 2.35 10.68
N GLU A 137 22.81 1.59 9.59
CA GLU A 137 22.19 1.91 8.31
C GLU A 137 20.65 1.93 8.42
N LYS A 138 20.05 2.96 7.82
CA LYS A 138 18.61 3.16 7.80
C LYS A 138 17.98 2.33 6.69
N GLN A 139 16.98 1.53 7.03
CA GLN A 139 16.11 0.91 6.04
C GLN A 139 15.21 2.00 5.44
N LYS A 140 15.11 2.07 4.11
CA LYS A 140 14.35 3.09 3.40
C LYS A 140 13.31 2.47 2.47
N ILE A 141 12.05 2.86 2.68
CA ILE A 141 10.92 2.48 1.84
C ILE A 141 10.44 3.73 1.11
N PHE A 142 10.09 3.61 -0.17
CA PHE A 142 9.47 4.70 -0.93
C PHE A 142 8.13 4.26 -1.51
N GLU A 143 7.06 5.00 -1.24
CA GLU A 143 5.75 4.79 -1.84
C GLU A 143 5.42 5.89 -2.86
N ILE A 144 5.16 5.49 -4.11
CA ILE A 144 4.68 6.38 -5.17
C ILE A 144 3.15 6.30 -5.22
N GLY A 145 2.49 7.45 -5.11
CA GLY A 145 1.03 7.53 -4.97
C GLY A 145 0.59 7.18 -3.55
N CYS A 146 1.25 7.73 -2.54
CA CYS A 146 0.98 7.43 -1.13
C CYS A 146 -0.39 7.93 -0.63
N GLY A 147 -1.04 8.81 -1.38
CA GLY A 147 -2.29 9.45 -1.00
C GLY A 147 -2.20 10.10 0.38
N VAL A 148 -3.19 9.78 1.21
CA VAL A 148 -3.27 10.26 2.60
C VAL A 148 -2.63 9.32 3.62
N GLY A 149 -1.82 8.35 3.17
CA GLY A 149 -0.95 7.54 4.03
C GLY A 149 -1.51 6.18 4.46
N ASN A 150 -2.54 5.66 3.79
CA ASN A 150 -3.19 4.39 4.15
C ASN A 150 -2.29 3.14 4.07
N THR A 151 -1.12 3.23 3.44
CA THR A 151 -0.06 2.22 3.50
C THR A 151 1.02 2.64 4.51
N ILE A 152 1.47 3.90 4.43
CA ILE A 152 2.52 4.48 5.26
C ILE A 152 2.24 4.32 6.76
N PHE A 153 1.05 4.70 7.23
CA PHE A 153 0.73 4.64 8.66
C PHE A 153 0.74 3.21 9.19
N PRO A 154 0.11 2.23 8.51
CA PRO A 154 0.33 0.84 8.86
C PRO A 154 1.81 0.42 8.86
N ILE A 155 2.62 0.83 7.88
CA ILE A 155 4.07 0.48 7.87
C ILE A 155 4.74 1.01 9.14
N LEU A 156 4.55 2.29 9.47
CA LEU A 156 5.14 2.91 10.66
C LEU A 156 4.66 2.26 11.97
N MET A 157 3.44 1.75 11.96
CA MET A 157 2.77 1.11 13.09
C MET A 157 3.29 -0.32 13.34
N TYR A 158 3.39 -1.16 12.30
CA TYR A 158 3.84 -2.56 12.44
C TYR A 158 5.36 -2.69 12.44
N ASN A 159 6.06 -1.86 11.66
CA ASN A 159 7.50 -1.95 11.53
C ASN A 159 8.21 -1.41 12.77
N SER A 160 8.80 -2.35 13.50
CA SER A 160 9.44 -2.12 14.79
C SER A 160 10.91 -1.69 14.65
N ASN A 161 11.43 -1.56 13.42
CA ASN A 161 12.77 -1.05 13.16
C ASN A 161 12.82 0.47 13.44
N PRO A 162 13.56 0.90 14.49
CA PRO A 162 13.67 2.32 14.84
C PRO A 162 14.46 3.14 13.80
N ASN A 163 15.24 2.48 12.93
CA ASN A 163 16.01 3.12 11.85
C ASN A 163 15.25 3.14 10.51
N LEU A 164 13.99 2.73 10.47
CA LEU A 164 13.16 2.84 9.27
C LEU A 164 12.88 4.31 8.94
N VAL A 165 13.06 4.66 7.67
CA VAL A 165 12.56 5.90 7.07
C VAL A 165 11.64 5.56 5.90
N VAL A 166 10.41 6.06 5.95
CA VAL A 166 9.44 5.94 4.86
C VAL A 166 9.41 7.25 4.09
N TYR A 167 9.57 7.18 2.78
CA TYR A 167 9.34 8.27 1.86
C TYR A 167 8.00 8.02 1.17
N GLY A 168 7.21 9.08 0.99
CA GLY A 168 5.96 8.99 0.25
C GLY A 168 5.84 10.16 -0.70
N CYS A 169 5.38 9.91 -1.91
CA CYS A 169 4.99 11.00 -2.79
C CYS A 169 3.59 10.80 -3.32
N ASP A 170 2.92 11.91 -3.60
CA ASP A 170 1.64 11.92 -4.30
C ASP A 170 1.61 13.12 -5.24
N PHE A 171 0.89 12.95 -6.34
CA PHE A 171 0.67 14.02 -7.31
C PHE A 171 -0.19 15.15 -6.72
N SER A 172 -1.05 14.83 -5.76
CA SER A 172 -1.94 15.77 -5.08
C SER A 172 -1.27 16.42 -3.88
N SER A 173 -1.11 17.75 -3.93
CA SER A 173 -0.70 18.54 -2.76
C SER A 173 -1.70 18.42 -1.60
N THR A 174 -2.99 18.34 -1.92
CA THR A 174 -4.05 18.15 -0.91
C THR A 174 -3.88 16.81 -0.17
N ALA A 175 -3.54 15.73 -0.86
CA ALA A 175 -3.28 14.45 -0.21
C ALA A 175 -2.12 14.53 0.79
N ILE A 176 -1.02 15.15 0.37
CA ILE A 176 0.19 15.35 1.19
C ILE A 176 -0.10 16.23 2.41
N GLU A 177 -0.88 17.31 2.24
CA GLU A 177 -1.32 18.16 3.35
C GLU A 177 -2.15 17.37 4.37
N ILE A 178 -3.13 16.59 3.91
CA ILE A 178 -3.97 15.77 4.79
C ILE A 178 -3.15 14.71 5.53
N LEU A 179 -2.19 14.07 4.84
CA LEU A 179 -1.28 13.10 5.45
C LEU A 179 -0.48 13.74 6.58
N LYS A 180 0.12 14.92 6.33
CA LYS A 180 0.90 15.65 7.34
C LYS A 180 0.08 16.14 8.54
N LEU A 181 -1.24 16.29 8.39
CA LEU A 181 -2.15 16.64 9.48
C LEU A 181 -2.51 15.45 10.38
N ASN A 182 -2.17 14.22 9.98
CA ASN A 182 -2.41 13.04 10.81
C ASN A 182 -1.55 13.11 12.10
N PRO A 183 -2.13 12.91 13.30
CA PRO A 183 -1.38 12.92 14.57
C PRO A 183 -0.23 11.91 14.65
N ASP A 184 -0.30 10.82 13.87
CA ASP A 184 0.73 9.79 13.82
C ASP A 184 1.85 10.12 12.81
N TYR A 185 1.78 11.26 12.11
CA TYR A 185 2.85 11.71 11.24
C TYR A 185 4.07 12.15 12.06
N ASP A 186 5.16 11.40 11.90
CA ASP A 186 6.47 11.70 12.49
C ASP A 186 7.48 11.98 11.36
N GLU A 187 7.82 13.26 11.17
CA GLU A 187 8.75 13.71 10.12
C GLU A 187 10.14 13.07 10.21
N THR A 188 10.48 12.54 11.39
CA THR A 188 11.77 11.88 11.60
C THR A 188 11.80 10.43 11.10
N ARG A 189 10.63 9.80 10.91
CA ARG A 189 10.47 8.45 10.34
C ARG A 189 9.74 8.44 9.00
N CYS A 190 9.09 9.54 8.63
CA CYS A 190 8.28 9.64 7.43
C CYS A 190 8.50 10.99 6.75
N LYS A 191 8.86 10.99 5.47
CA LYS A 191 9.04 12.22 4.68
C LYS A 191 8.16 12.15 3.45
N VAL A 192 7.12 13.00 3.44
CA VAL A 192 6.19 13.06 2.31
C VAL A 192 6.28 14.36 1.53
N PHE A 193 6.17 14.26 0.20
CA PHE A 193 6.37 15.37 -0.73
C PHE A 193 5.47 15.24 -1.95
N VAL A 194 5.21 16.38 -2.61
CA VAL A 194 4.45 16.39 -3.86
C VAL A 194 5.38 16.01 -5.01
N LEU A 195 4.99 15.04 -5.82
CA LEU A 195 5.74 14.61 -7.00
C LEU A 195 4.79 14.15 -8.09
N ASP A 196 5.00 14.64 -9.30
CA ASP A 196 4.48 14.01 -10.50
C ASP A 196 5.49 12.97 -10.99
N ALA A 197 5.21 11.69 -10.72
CA ALA A 197 6.08 10.57 -11.10
C ALA A 197 6.21 10.41 -12.63
N THR A 198 5.43 11.13 -13.44
CA THR A 198 5.51 11.09 -14.90
C THR A 198 6.47 12.12 -15.50
N THR A 199 7.15 12.88 -14.64
CA THR A 199 8.16 13.86 -15.04
C THR A 199 9.52 13.21 -15.21
N GLU A 200 10.32 13.74 -16.15
CA GLU A 200 11.63 13.18 -16.50
C GLU A 200 12.68 13.33 -15.40
N ASN A 201 12.60 14.40 -14.61
CA ASN A 201 13.57 14.71 -13.58
C ASN A 201 12.85 14.85 -12.24
N TRP A 202 13.22 14.00 -11.28
CA TRP A 202 12.72 14.07 -9.92
C TRP A 202 13.73 14.76 -9.01
N GLU A 203 13.24 15.49 -8.02
CA GLU A 203 14.06 16.05 -6.93
C GLU A 203 13.61 15.48 -5.58
N PRO A 204 13.73 14.15 -5.37
CA PRO A 204 13.26 13.55 -4.13
C PRO A 204 14.18 13.90 -2.96
N PRO A 205 13.68 13.87 -1.70
CA PRO A 205 14.46 14.13 -0.50
C PRO A 205 15.34 12.93 -0.08
N PHE A 206 15.84 12.18 -1.06
CA PHE A 206 16.75 11.04 -0.91
C PHE A 206 17.67 10.94 -2.13
N ARG A 207 18.78 10.22 -1.99
CA ARG A 207 19.73 10.00 -3.08
C ARG A 207 19.31 8.79 -3.91
N GLU A 208 19.62 8.81 -5.20
CA GLU A 208 19.50 7.66 -6.09
C GLU A 208 20.23 6.43 -5.54
N GLU A 209 19.71 5.24 -5.86
CA GLU A 209 20.30 3.96 -5.44
C GLU A 209 20.44 3.80 -3.91
N THR A 210 19.58 4.47 -3.13
CA THR A 210 19.64 4.37 -1.65
C THR A 210 18.35 3.85 -0.99
N LEU A 211 17.37 3.42 -1.79
CA LEU A 211 16.11 2.83 -1.35
C LEU A 211 16.22 1.31 -1.30
N ASP A 212 15.64 0.69 -0.28
CA ASP A 212 15.61 -0.78 -0.15
C ASP A 212 14.33 -1.37 -0.75
N ILE A 213 13.20 -0.65 -0.66
CA ILE A 213 11.89 -1.10 -1.13
C ILE A 213 11.15 0.06 -1.81
N ALA A 214 10.56 -0.21 -2.97
CA ALA A 214 9.63 0.70 -3.65
C ALA A 214 8.22 0.09 -3.69
N LEU A 215 7.20 0.88 -3.36
CA LEU A 215 5.80 0.50 -3.34
C LEU A 215 5.00 1.32 -4.34
N LEU A 216 4.25 0.62 -5.20
CA LEU A 216 3.39 1.21 -6.23
C LEU A 216 2.01 0.55 -6.16
N ILE A 217 1.18 0.98 -5.21
CA ILE A 217 -0.13 0.34 -4.97
C ILE A 217 -1.25 1.21 -5.58
N PHE A 218 -1.91 0.69 -6.62
CA PHE A 218 -2.99 1.36 -7.38
C PHE A 218 -2.57 2.68 -8.07
N VAL A 219 -1.27 2.90 -8.30
CA VAL A 219 -0.76 4.11 -8.95
C VAL A 219 -0.60 3.96 -10.47
N LEU A 220 -0.04 2.85 -10.95
CA LEU A 220 0.26 2.65 -12.37
C LEU A 220 -1.00 2.67 -13.25
N SER A 221 -2.13 2.18 -12.75
CA SER A 221 -3.42 2.22 -13.43
C SER A 221 -3.96 3.64 -13.67
N SER A 222 -3.42 4.63 -12.97
CA SER A 222 -3.79 6.05 -13.10
C SER A 222 -2.84 6.82 -14.02
N ILE A 223 -1.82 6.15 -14.57
CA ILE A 223 -0.79 6.74 -15.43
C ILE A 223 -0.88 6.08 -16.80
N VAL A 224 -0.81 6.89 -17.86
CA VAL A 224 -0.79 6.36 -19.23
C VAL A 224 0.50 5.57 -19.49
N PRO A 225 0.44 4.41 -20.16
CA PRO A 225 1.60 3.52 -20.34
C PRO A 225 2.85 4.20 -20.92
N ASP A 226 2.69 5.16 -21.83
CA ASP A 226 3.78 5.92 -22.44
C ASP A 226 4.64 6.69 -21.42
N LYS A 227 4.09 6.93 -20.22
CA LYS A 227 4.78 7.61 -19.12
C LYS A 227 5.49 6.65 -18.15
N TYR A 228 5.33 5.34 -18.30
CA TYR A 228 5.99 4.36 -17.41
C TYR A 228 7.52 4.38 -17.52
N VAL A 229 8.06 4.91 -18.63
CA VAL A 229 9.51 5.08 -18.80
C VAL A 229 10.16 6.01 -17.76
N TYR A 230 9.36 6.87 -17.10
CA TYR A 230 9.83 7.82 -16.11
C TYR A 230 9.70 7.33 -14.66
N ILE A 231 9.14 6.14 -14.45
CA ILE A 231 8.83 5.56 -13.13
C ILE A 231 9.80 4.42 -12.85
#